data_AF-A0A528HCL8-F1
#
_entry.id   AF-A0A528HCL8-F1
#
_cell.length_a   1.000
_cell.length_b   1.000
_cell.length_c   1.000
_cell.angle_alpha   90.00
_cell.angle_beta   90.00
_cell.angle_gamma   90.00
#
_symmetry.space_group_name_H-M   'P 1'
#
loop_
_entity.id
_entity.type
_entity.pdbx_description
1 polymer ?
#
loop_
_entity_poly.entity_id
_entity_poly.type
_entity_poly.pdbx_seq_one_letter_code
_entity_poly.pdbx_strand_id
1 'polypeptide(L)'
;LISVSLSAALEDQKTEAQNYVDRFVSVTGWQPRMTLLLGGALRFTKYDYFQEQFVKFVVMKRSSDQSPERDHEFTDWNALADFADRFLETAG
;
A
#
# COMPACT_ATOMS: atom_id res chain seq x y z
N LEU A 1 -10.04 8.68 -0.35
CA LEU A 1 -8.94 8.21 0.52
C LEU A 1 -8.10 7.22 -0.25
N ILE A 2 -6.79 7.43 -0.30
CA ILE A 2 -5.86 6.43 -0.81
C ILE A 2 -5.09 5.92 0.40
N SER A 3 -5.19 4.62 0.68
CA SER A 3 -4.45 3.95 1.75
C SER A 3 -3.30 3.16 1.13
N VAL A 4 -2.07 3.48 1.52
CA VAL A 4 -0.88 2.81 1.02
C VAL A 4 -0.32 1.92 2.12
N SER A 5 -0.31 0.61 1.90
CA SER A 5 0.22 -0.37 2.85
C SER A 5 0.66 -1.63 2.13
N LEU A 6 1.74 -2.27 2.60
CA LEU A 6 2.21 -3.53 2.02
C LEU A 6 1.16 -4.65 2.12
N SER A 7 0.29 -4.60 3.13
CA SER A 7 -0.84 -5.53 3.29
C SER A 7 -1.82 -5.48 2.12
N ALA A 8 -1.92 -4.36 1.39
CA ALA A 8 -2.75 -4.26 0.19
C ALA A 8 -2.14 -4.97 -1.03
N ALA A 9 -0.83 -5.21 -1.02
CA ALA A 9 -0.13 -5.97 -2.07
C ALA A 9 -0.27 -7.49 -1.91
N LEU A 10 -0.61 -7.95 -0.71
CA LEU A 10 -0.64 -9.36 -0.32
C LEU A 10 -2.10 -9.82 -0.25
N GLU A 11 -2.44 -10.85 -1.03
CA GLU A 11 -3.82 -11.31 -1.18
C GLU A 11 -4.44 -11.79 0.15
N ASP A 12 -3.65 -12.43 0.99
CA ASP A 12 -4.00 -12.90 2.33
C ASP A 12 -4.22 -11.77 3.35
N GLN A 13 -3.75 -10.55 3.06
CA GLN A 13 -3.79 -9.41 3.98
C GLN A 13 -4.64 -8.23 3.48
N LYS A 14 -5.41 -8.42 2.39
CA LYS A 14 -6.38 -7.42 1.91
C LYS A 14 -7.35 -6.96 3.01
N THR A 15 -7.78 -7.86 3.89
CA THR A 15 -8.62 -7.54 5.06
C THR A 15 -7.90 -6.62 6.05
N GLU A 16 -6.61 -6.84 6.27
CA GLU A 16 -5.80 -5.98 7.15
C GLU A 16 -5.66 -4.57 6.56
N ALA A 17 -5.47 -4.48 5.23
CA ALA A 17 -5.43 -3.20 4.53
C ALA A 17 -6.75 -2.41 4.69
N GLN A 18 -7.89 -3.10 4.65
CA GLN A 18 -9.19 -2.51 4.91
C GLN A 18 -9.34 -2.06 6.37
N ASN A 19 -8.86 -2.85 7.34
CA ASN A 19 -8.89 -2.48 8.75
C ASN A 19 -8.16 -1.16 9.05
N TYR A 20 -7.08 -0.84 8.31
CA TYR A 20 -6.42 0.46 8.44
C TYR A 20 -7.33 1.62 8.06
N VAL A 21 -8.12 1.46 6.98
CA VAL A 21 -9.12 2.45 6.57
C VAL A 21 -10.22 2.56 7.60
N ASP A 22 -10.78 1.44 8.06
CA ASP A 22 -11.88 1.43 9.01
C ASP A 22 -11.48 2.09 10.33
N ARG A 23 -10.25 1.82 10.79
CA ARG A 23 -9.67 2.49 11.96
C ARG A 23 -9.50 3.99 11.72
N PHE A 24 -9.02 4.41 10.55
CA PHE A 24 -8.87 5.82 10.23
C PHE A 24 -10.22 6.54 10.26
N VAL A 25 -11.24 5.95 9.64
CA VAL A 25 -12.63 6.46 9.63
C VAL A 25 -13.18 6.53 11.06
N SER A 26 -12.97 5.49 11.87
CA SER A 26 -13.43 5.45 13.26
C SER A 26 -12.78 6.53 14.13
N VAL A 27 -11.48 6.79 13.95
CA VAL A 27 -10.73 7.77 14.76
C VAL A 27 -11.03 9.20 14.32
N THR A 28 -11.16 9.44 13.02
CA THR A 28 -11.30 10.79 12.47
C THR A 28 -12.76 11.23 12.28
N GLY A 29 -13.69 10.28 12.25
CA GLY A 29 -15.10 10.51 11.88
C GLY A 29 -15.28 10.87 10.40
N TRP A 30 -14.20 10.93 9.61
CA TRP A 30 -14.27 11.29 8.21
C TRP A 30 -14.68 10.10 7.35
N GLN A 31 -15.73 10.28 6.54
CA GLN A 31 -16.27 9.26 5.64
C GLN A 31 -15.84 9.59 4.21
N PRO A 32 -14.75 8.97 3.70
CA PRO A 32 -14.33 9.18 2.33
C PRO A 32 -15.38 8.60 1.37
N ARG A 33 -15.78 9.38 0.37
CA ARG A 33 -16.73 8.95 -0.66
C ARG A 33 -16.18 7.85 -1.57
N MET A 34 -14.85 7.77 -1.68
CA MET A 34 -14.14 6.77 -2.47
C MET A 34 -12.86 6.35 -1.74
N THR A 35 -12.54 5.06 -1.77
CA THR A 35 -11.35 4.50 -1.13
C THR A 35 -10.60 3.60 -2.12
N LEU A 36 -9.28 3.74 -2.16
CA LEU A 36 -8.38 2.87 -2.91
C LEU A 36 -7.29 2.33 -1.97
N LEU A 37 -7.05 1.02 -2.00
CA LEU A 37 -5.98 0.36 -1.27
C LEU A 37 -4.84 0.05 -2.24
N LEU A 38 -3.61 0.48 -1.92
CA LEU A 38 -2.44 0.28 -2.77
C LEU A 38 -1.28 -0.32 -1.99
N GLY A 39 -0.55 -1.22 -2.64
CA GLY A 39 0.65 -1.87 -2.09
C GLY A 39 1.84 -0.91 -1.91
N GLY A 40 1.89 0.15 -2.70
CA GLY A 40 3.02 1.07 -2.75
C GLY A 40 4.22 0.48 -3.51
N ALA A 41 5.44 0.87 -3.13
CA ALA A 41 6.67 0.36 -3.72
C ALA A 41 7.75 0.21 -2.65
N LEU A 42 8.53 -0.88 -2.75
CA LEU A 42 9.75 -1.09 -1.99
C LEU A 42 10.93 -0.70 -2.89
N ARG A 43 11.59 0.41 -2.57
CA ARG A 43 12.73 0.93 -3.34
C ARG A 43 14.03 0.71 -2.59
N PHE A 44 14.53 -0.53 -2.61
CA PHE A 44 15.78 -0.91 -1.97
C PHE A 44 16.98 -0.09 -2.46
N THR A 45 16.97 0.35 -3.71
CA THR A 45 18.03 1.24 -4.27
C THR A 45 18.09 2.62 -3.61
N LYS A 46 17.06 3.00 -2.84
CA LYS A 46 16.97 4.29 -2.13
C LYS A 46 17.17 4.15 -0.62
N TYR A 47 17.42 2.94 -0.13
CA TYR A 47 17.58 2.66 1.29
C TYR A 47 19.06 2.62 1.68
N ASP A 48 19.38 3.25 2.82
CA ASP A 48 20.67 3.05 3.48
C ASP A 48 20.72 1.67 4.14
N TYR A 49 21.92 1.20 4.49
CA TYR A 49 22.14 -0.14 5.07
C TYR A 49 21.13 -0.54 6.17
N PHE A 50 20.84 0.36 7.13
CA PHE A 50 19.89 0.05 8.20
C PHE A 50 18.44 -0.04 7.74
N GLN A 51 18.02 0.81 6.80
CA GLN A 51 16.69 0.76 6.21
C GLN A 51 16.52 -0.52 5.39
N GLU A 52 17.56 -0.91 4.65
CA GLU A 52 17.61 -2.15 3.91
C GLU A 52 17.45 -3.36 4.85
N GLN A 53 18.21 -3.43 5.95
CA GLN A 53 18.09 -4.52 6.92
C GLN A 53 16.69 -4.58 7.58
N PHE A 54 16.10 -3.43 7.91
CA PHE A 54 14.75 -3.38 8.47
C PHE A 54 13.71 -3.91 7.48
N VAL A 55 13.76 -3.47 6.22
CA VAL A 55 12.82 -3.94 5.18
C VAL A 55 13.05 -5.42 4.90
N LYS A 56 14.30 -5.88 4.79
CA LYS A 56 14.63 -7.30 4.66
C LYS A 56 14.02 -8.13 5.79
N PHE A 57 14.12 -7.68 7.03
CA PHE A 57 13.53 -8.37 8.18
C PHE A 57 12.00 -8.45 8.10
N VAL A 58 11.33 -7.35 7.75
CA VAL A 58 9.86 -7.30 7.62
C VAL A 58 9.38 -8.16 6.44
N VAL A 59 10.08 -8.11 5.31
CA VAL A 59 9.75 -8.88 4.10
C VAL A 59 10.06 -10.36 4.29
N MET A 60 11.21 -10.74 4.82
CA MET A 60 11.55 -12.16 5.11
C MET A 60 10.62 -12.80 6.13
N LYS A 61 10.10 -12.04 7.10
CA LYS A 61 9.04 -12.54 7.99
C LYS A 61 7.72 -12.82 7.26
N ARG A 62 7.48 -12.16 6.13
CA ARG A 62 6.21 -12.21 5.38
C ARG A 62 6.28 -13.07 4.11
N SER A 63 7.47 -13.30 3.55
CA SER A 63 7.65 -14.03 2.30
C SER A 63 8.94 -14.85 2.38
N SER A 64 8.80 -16.16 2.43
CA SER A 64 9.92 -17.11 2.55
C SER A 64 10.80 -17.20 1.29
N ASP A 65 10.36 -16.68 0.15
CA ASP A 65 10.95 -16.97 -1.17
C ASP A 65 11.36 -15.75 -2.01
N GLN A 66 11.22 -14.51 -1.53
CA GLN A 66 11.58 -13.34 -2.33
C GLN A 66 12.95 -12.79 -1.92
N SER A 67 13.94 -12.94 -2.81
CA SER A 67 15.24 -12.28 -2.71
C SER A 67 15.05 -10.74 -2.73
N PRO A 68 15.35 -10.03 -1.63
CA PRO A 68 15.00 -8.61 -1.45
C PRO A 68 16.00 -7.65 -2.09
N GLU A 69 16.60 -8.03 -3.22
CA GLU A 69 17.73 -7.29 -3.83
C GLU A 69 17.31 -6.37 -4.98
N ARG A 70 16.01 -6.29 -5.31
CA ARG A 70 15.51 -5.44 -6.38
C ARG A 70 14.33 -4.60 -5.93
N ASP A 71 14.25 -3.39 -6.49
CA ASP A 71 13.08 -2.53 -6.33
C ASP A 71 11.84 -3.28 -6.79
N HIS A 72 10.82 -3.32 -5.93
CA HIS A 72 9.56 -4.00 -6.20
C HIS A 72 8.42 -3.01 -6.14
N GLU A 73 7.67 -2.93 -7.23
CA GLU A 73 6.53 -2.04 -7.35
C GLU A 73 5.24 -2.85 -7.24
N PHE A 74 4.46 -2.55 -6.20
CA PHE A 74 3.17 -3.18 -5.91
C PHE A 74 2.00 -2.24 -6.20
N THR A 75 2.28 -1.11 -6.85
CA THR A 75 1.27 -0.10 -7.17
C THR A 75 0.69 -0.42 -8.53
N ASP A 76 -0.62 -0.67 -8.57
CA ASP A 76 -1.37 -0.70 -9.82
C ASP A 76 -1.62 0.74 -10.27
N TRP A 77 -0.75 1.22 -11.16
CA TRP A 77 -0.83 2.58 -11.70
C TRP A 77 -2.07 2.81 -12.56
N ASN A 78 -2.59 1.77 -13.22
CA ASN A 78 -3.81 1.89 -14.01
C ASN A 78 -5.01 2.07 -13.08
N ALA A 79 -5.12 1.25 -12.04
CA ALA A 79 -6.18 1.39 -11.04
C ALA A 79 -6.13 2.74 -10.30
N LEU A 80 -4.93 3.28 -10.07
CA LEU A 80 -4.77 4.61 -9.48
C LEU A 80 -5.20 5.73 -10.45
N ALA A 81 -4.85 5.62 -11.74
CA ALA A 81 -5.30 6.57 -12.75
C ALA A 81 -6.83 6.56 -12.87
N ASP A 82 -7.45 5.39 -13.02
CA ASP A 82 -8.91 5.23 -13.08
C ASP A 82 -9.59 5.78 -11.82
N PHE A 83 -8.99 5.57 -10.64
CA PHE A 83 -9.50 6.14 -9.39
C PHE A 83 -9.44 7.66 -9.39
N ALA A 84 -8.35 8.25 -9.88
CA ALA A 84 -8.18 9.70 -9.96
C ALA A 84 -9.18 10.32 -10.93
N ASP A 85 -9.40 9.70 -12.08
CA ASP A 85 -10.39 10.16 -13.07
C ASP A 85 -11.80 10.13 -12.48
N ARG A 86 -12.21 9.00 -11.87
CA ARG A 86 -13.51 8.89 -11.19
C ARG A 86 -13.66 9.86 -10.02
N PHE A 87 -12.57 10.15 -9.30
CA PHE A 87 -12.57 11.12 -8.22
C PHE A 87 -12.86 12.54 -8.75
N LEU A 88 -12.24 12.92 -9.88
CA LEU A 88 -12.48 14.20 -10.54
C LEU A 88 -13.92 14.32 -11.05
N GLU A 89 -14.47 13.25 -11.65
CA GLU A 89 -15.88 13.21 -12.07
C GLU A 89 -16.86 13.39 -10.92
N THR A 90 -16.50 12.89 -9.73
CA THR A 90 -17.36 12.95 -8.53
C THR A 90 -17.23 14.28 -7.77
N ALA A 91 -16.17 15.05 -8.05
CA ALA A 91 -15.90 16.35 -7.43
C ALA A 91 -16.51 17.53 -8.21
N GLY A 92 -16.89 17.32 -9.48
CA GLY A 92 -17.69 18.27 -10.27
C GLY A 92 -19.17 18.21 -9.94
#